data_AF-A0A968PLK3-F1
#
_entry.id   AF-A0A968PLK3-F1
#
_cell.length_a   1.000
_cell.length_b   1.000
_cell.length_c   1.000
_cell.angle_alpha   90.00
_cell.angle_beta   90.00
_cell.angle_gamma   90.00
#
_symmetry.space_group_name_H-M   'P 1'
#
loop_
_entity.id
_entity.type
_entity.pdbx_description
1 polymer ?
#
loop_
_entity_poly.entity_id
_entity_poly.type
_entity_poly.pdbx_seq_one_letter_code
_entity_poly.pdbx_strand_id
1 'polypeptide(L)'
;MPKIVSVHSFRHGTGKSNLAANLVVSIAQQGQRVGIIDTDVQASGVHTLFGLDEDQADRVLNYYLWSDTEIQPTAHSFNPLLKIDQGEVAVMGRGTCLTPSNIKISEMAQLLREGYDTSTLSQGLFELSRRLELDYLLIDTNPGLSEDTLLAIALSDVLVLVLCLDQQNFQGIALTLDVARKLGVPQILLVANQVLPEYLQDEVKQQLEAAYGHPVAGVLPFSQELLTLASNDVFCLRYPDHSLSQIVRAIAKQITNIGVTRRADAMQAWLTAPTSAHTSEPGISMFDLLLLPDIERQLVNWIIRRGKATVIDCVSHTGQSKATIEKILEKLVEQGLLQFSQVADDKYYQPQLNSEKQRLLPDHIWEALRDTPPE
;
A
#
# COMPACT_ATOMS: atom_id res chain seq x y z
N MET A 1 -9.76 20.33 -4.20
CA MET A 1 -9.11 19.04 -3.88
C MET A 1 -7.67 19.13 -4.37
N PRO A 2 -6.70 18.54 -3.66
CA PRO A 2 -5.34 18.44 -4.15
C PRO A 2 -5.29 17.59 -5.41
N LYS A 3 -4.21 17.74 -6.17
CA LYS A 3 -3.85 16.76 -7.18
C LYS A 3 -3.25 15.52 -6.50
N ILE A 4 -3.82 14.35 -6.76
CA ILE A 4 -3.34 13.08 -6.19
C ILE A 4 -2.28 12.47 -7.11
N VAL A 5 -1.12 12.19 -6.55
CA VAL A 5 0.04 11.62 -7.26
C VAL A 5 0.46 10.33 -6.58
N SER A 6 0.11 9.17 -7.14
CA SER A 6 0.64 7.91 -6.61
C SER A 6 1.99 7.58 -7.23
N VAL A 7 2.94 7.20 -6.38
CA VAL A 7 4.24 6.66 -6.80
C VAL A 7 4.19 5.16 -6.54
N HIS A 8 4.28 4.38 -7.61
CA HIS A 8 4.03 2.94 -7.58
C HIS A 8 5.12 2.17 -8.31
N SER A 9 5.36 0.92 -7.89
CA SER A 9 6.20 -0.04 -8.62
C SER A 9 5.68 -1.45 -8.41
N PHE A 10 5.75 -2.29 -9.44
CA PHE A 10 5.29 -3.67 -9.31
C PHE A 10 6.15 -4.50 -8.34
N ARG A 11 7.45 -4.18 -8.22
CA ARG A 11 8.39 -4.89 -7.36
C ARG A 11 8.85 -4.05 -6.18
N HIS A 12 9.29 -4.74 -5.12
CA HIS A 12 10.02 -4.15 -4.00
C HIS A 12 11.42 -3.70 -4.44
N GLY A 13 12.02 -2.75 -3.72
CA GLY A 13 13.43 -2.38 -3.91
C GLY A 13 13.74 -1.54 -5.15
N THR A 14 12.73 -1.06 -5.87
CA THR A 14 12.87 -0.19 -7.07
C THR A 14 13.23 1.26 -6.72
N GLY A 15 13.17 1.65 -5.45
CA GLY A 15 13.44 3.02 -4.98
C GLY A 15 12.22 3.96 -4.97
N LYS A 16 11.00 3.40 -5.08
CA LYS A 16 9.71 4.10 -5.00
C LYS A 16 9.60 5.12 -3.86
N SER A 17 9.81 4.69 -2.60
CA SER A 17 9.69 5.55 -1.41
C SER A 17 10.72 6.67 -1.38
N ASN A 18 11.95 6.37 -1.83
CA ASN A 18 12.99 7.38 -2.01
C ASN A 18 12.57 8.44 -3.04
N LEU A 19 12.08 8.01 -4.21
CA LEU A 19 11.59 8.94 -5.22
C LEU A 19 10.39 9.76 -4.69
N ALA A 20 9.43 9.13 -4.01
CA ALA A 20 8.27 9.80 -3.44
C ALA A 20 8.68 10.92 -2.48
N ALA A 21 9.54 10.64 -1.49
CA ALA A 21 10.03 11.65 -0.55
C ALA A 21 10.76 12.81 -1.25
N ASN A 22 11.59 12.50 -2.25
CA ASN A 22 12.30 13.52 -3.02
C ASN A 22 11.36 14.36 -3.91
N LEU A 23 10.28 13.79 -4.44
CA LEU A 23 9.25 14.52 -5.17
C LEU A 23 8.46 15.45 -4.24
N VAL A 24 8.11 15.04 -3.02
CA VAL A 24 7.43 15.90 -2.03
C VAL A 24 8.20 17.20 -1.84
N VAL A 25 9.48 17.09 -1.50
CA VAL A 25 10.31 18.28 -1.23
C VAL A 25 10.52 19.11 -2.49
N SER A 26 10.67 18.48 -3.65
CA SER A 26 10.87 19.16 -4.93
C SER A 26 9.61 19.91 -5.42
N ILE A 27 8.42 19.40 -5.09
CA ILE A 27 7.14 20.08 -5.36
C ILE A 27 6.90 21.19 -4.33
N ALA A 28 7.23 20.96 -3.05
CA ALA A 28 7.14 21.98 -2.01
C ALA A 28 8.05 23.18 -2.28
N GLN A 29 9.25 22.95 -2.83
CA GLN A 29 10.17 24.00 -3.30
C GLN A 29 9.60 24.88 -4.42
N GLN A 30 8.54 24.43 -5.11
CA GLN A 30 7.80 25.22 -6.10
C GLN A 30 6.65 26.03 -5.46
N GLY A 31 6.64 26.14 -4.13
CA GLY A 31 5.67 26.95 -3.37
C GLY A 31 4.32 26.27 -3.16
N GLN A 32 4.23 24.94 -3.30
CA GLN A 32 3.00 24.18 -3.12
C GLN A 32 2.86 23.65 -1.68
N ARG A 33 1.62 23.40 -1.24
CA ARG A 33 1.30 22.61 -0.03
C ARG A 33 1.24 21.15 -0.39
N VAL A 34 2.12 20.35 0.20
CA VAL A 34 2.31 18.96 -0.23
C VAL A 34 2.20 18.01 0.96
N GLY A 35 1.28 17.06 0.86
CA GLY A 35 1.22 15.92 1.77
C GLY A 35 1.83 14.68 1.14
N ILE A 36 2.40 13.81 1.97
CA ILE A 36 2.73 12.43 1.61
C ILE A 36 2.09 11.47 2.59
N ILE A 37 1.53 10.39 2.06
CA ILE A 37 1.04 9.27 2.84
C ILE A 37 1.79 8.01 2.44
N ASP A 38 2.27 7.29 3.45
CA ASP A 38 2.83 5.96 3.28
C ASP A 38 1.68 4.94 3.44
N THR A 39 1.38 4.21 2.37
CA THR A 39 0.35 3.15 2.36
C THR A 39 0.99 1.76 2.30
N ASP A 40 2.32 1.66 2.33
CA ASP A 40 3.02 0.38 2.48
C ASP A 40 3.04 -0.02 3.95
N VAL A 41 1.91 -0.57 4.40
CA VAL A 41 1.74 -0.94 5.82
C VAL A 41 2.65 -2.08 6.26
N GLN A 42 3.17 -2.87 5.31
CA GLN A 42 4.02 -4.01 5.61
C GLN A 42 5.49 -3.62 5.71
N ALA A 43 5.92 -2.61 4.95
CA ALA A 43 7.31 -2.18 4.87
C ALA A 43 7.45 -0.65 4.86
N SER A 44 6.74 0.02 5.79
CA SER A 44 6.81 1.48 5.98
C SER A 44 8.25 1.95 6.17
N GLY A 45 8.64 2.98 5.43
CA GLY A 45 10.01 3.48 5.43
C GLY A 45 10.15 4.95 5.07
N VAL A 46 9.05 5.61 4.69
CA VAL A 46 9.07 7.04 4.33
C VAL A 46 9.42 7.89 5.55
N HIS A 47 8.94 7.53 6.74
CA HIS A 47 9.19 8.27 7.98
C HIS A 47 10.69 8.41 8.31
N THR A 48 11.49 7.38 8.03
CA THR A 48 12.93 7.39 8.24
C THR A 48 13.63 8.48 7.41
N LEU A 49 13.20 8.66 6.15
CA LEU A 49 13.76 9.68 5.25
C LEU A 49 13.54 11.10 5.76
N PHE A 50 12.48 11.33 6.54
CA PHE A 50 12.15 12.63 7.12
C PHE A 50 12.61 12.80 8.57
N GLY A 51 13.33 11.81 9.12
CA GLY A 51 13.83 11.85 10.49
C GLY A 51 12.72 11.88 11.55
N LEU A 52 11.56 11.27 11.28
CA LEU A 52 10.52 11.11 12.30
C LEU A 52 10.87 9.92 13.20
N ASP A 53 11.03 10.18 14.49
CA ASP A 53 11.34 9.17 15.51
C ASP A 53 10.18 8.21 15.79
N GLU A 54 10.52 6.97 16.20
CA GLU A 54 9.56 5.92 16.58
C GLU A 54 8.66 6.31 17.78
N ASP A 55 9.07 7.27 18.60
CA ASP A 55 8.31 7.75 19.77
C ASP A 55 6.98 8.45 19.38
N GLN A 56 6.76 8.74 18.09
CA GLN A 56 5.50 9.26 17.56
C GLN A 56 4.54 8.18 17.02
N ALA A 57 4.81 6.90 17.33
CA ALA A 57 4.06 5.74 16.82
C ALA A 57 2.55 5.76 17.06
N ASP A 58 2.04 6.52 18.03
CA ASP A 58 0.60 6.58 18.32
C ASP A 58 -0.17 7.53 17.37
N ARG A 59 0.53 8.12 16.38
CA ARG A 59 0.01 9.09 15.39
C ARG A 59 0.32 8.63 13.97
N VAL A 60 -0.03 7.39 13.64
CA VAL A 60 0.23 6.76 12.33
C VAL A 60 -1.08 6.43 11.61
N LEU A 61 -1.02 6.24 10.29
CA LEU A 61 -2.16 5.92 9.44
C LEU A 61 -3.00 4.75 9.97
N ASN A 62 -2.33 3.69 10.42
CA ASN A 62 -2.99 2.48 10.90
C ASN A 62 -3.98 2.75 12.03
N TYR A 63 -3.64 3.68 12.93
CA TYR A 63 -4.51 4.04 14.05
C TYR A 63 -5.85 4.60 13.55
N TYR A 64 -5.81 5.46 12.53
CA TYR A 64 -7.01 5.97 11.86
C TYR A 64 -7.81 4.87 11.16
N LEU A 65 -7.13 3.90 10.53
CA LEU A 65 -7.82 2.82 9.81
C LEU A 65 -8.61 1.86 10.72
N TRP A 66 -8.31 1.82 12.01
CA TRP A 66 -8.98 0.93 12.98
C TRP A 66 -9.84 1.61 14.02
N SER A 67 -9.69 2.91 14.19
CA SER A 67 -10.41 3.64 15.21
C SER A 67 -11.36 4.65 14.58
N ASP A 68 -12.48 4.89 15.23
CA ASP A 68 -13.40 5.97 14.87
C ASP A 68 -12.82 7.34 15.29
N THR A 69 -11.54 7.59 14.98
CA THR A 69 -10.85 8.84 15.31
C THR A 69 -10.61 9.69 14.09
N GLU A 70 -10.26 10.95 14.32
CA GLU A 70 -9.95 11.87 13.24
C GLU A 70 -8.61 11.48 12.59
N ILE A 71 -8.49 11.64 11.27
CA ILE A 71 -7.21 11.35 10.59
C ILE A 71 -6.14 12.42 10.87
N GLN A 72 -6.53 13.65 11.22
CA GLN A 72 -5.61 14.79 11.40
C GLN A 72 -4.42 14.54 12.33
N PRO A 73 -4.57 13.88 13.50
CA PRO A 73 -3.46 13.61 14.40
C PRO A 73 -2.37 12.75 13.77
N THR A 74 -2.67 12.01 12.70
CA THR A 74 -1.70 11.20 11.96
C THR A 74 -0.81 12.02 11.01
N ALA A 75 -1.16 13.28 10.76
CA ALA A 75 -0.42 14.17 9.87
C ALA A 75 0.65 14.96 10.64
N HIS A 76 1.92 14.68 10.35
CA HIS A 76 3.07 15.34 10.96
C HIS A 76 3.60 16.42 10.04
N SER A 77 3.48 17.68 10.45
CA SER A 77 4.10 18.79 9.73
C SER A 77 5.61 18.76 9.89
N PHE A 78 6.34 18.95 8.80
CA PHE A 78 7.79 19.10 8.82
C PHE A 78 8.20 20.26 7.92
N ASN A 79 9.38 20.83 8.17
CA ASN A 79 9.95 21.89 7.34
C ASN A 79 11.20 21.34 6.64
N PRO A 80 11.21 21.20 5.30
CA PRO A 80 12.38 20.71 4.58
C PRO A 80 13.55 21.69 4.73
N LEU A 81 14.73 21.19 5.10
CA LEU A 81 15.95 21.99 5.26
C LEU A 81 16.95 21.63 4.15
N LEU A 82 17.26 22.58 3.28
CA LEU A 82 18.28 22.44 2.24
C LEU A 82 19.67 22.58 2.85
N LYS A 83 20.53 21.59 2.60
CA LYS A 83 21.93 21.62 3.05
C LYS A 83 22.80 22.26 1.96
N ILE A 84 23.45 23.36 2.33
CA ILE A 84 24.37 24.12 1.47
C ILE A 84 25.73 24.22 2.16
N ASP A 85 26.78 24.59 1.42
CA ASP A 85 28.15 24.65 1.94
C ASP A 85 28.30 25.52 3.22
N GLN A 86 27.42 26.49 3.43
CA GLN A 86 27.46 27.45 4.54
C GLN A 86 26.37 27.22 5.62
N GLY A 87 25.68 26.07 5.61
CA GLY A 87 24.69 25.73 6.64
C GLY A 87 23.39 25.15 6.06
N GLU A 88 22.28 25.43 6.73
CA GLU A 88 20.96 24.93 6.35
C GLU A 88 20.00 26.08 6.06
N VAL A 89 19.24 25.95 4.97
CA VAL A 89 18.24 26.93 4.55
C VAL A 89 16.87 26.26 4.53
N ALA A 90 15.91 26.83 5.27
CA ALA A 90 14.54 26.34 5.23
C ALA A 90 13.94 26.53 3.83
N VAL A 91 13.34 25.47 3.30
CA VAL A 91 12.57 25.56 2.05
C VAL A 91 11.34 26.43 2.31
N MET A 92 11.23 27.52 1.54
CA MET A 92 10.05 28.38 1.52
C MET A 92 8.91 27.66 0.79
N GLY A 93 8.21 26.77 1.50
CA GLY A 93 6.99 26.12 1.05
C GLY A 93 5.77 26.69 1.76
N ARG A 94 4.57 26.42 1.23
CA ARG A 94 3.32 26.76 1.91
C ARG A 94 2.92 25.74 3.00
N GLY A 95 3.68 24.65 3.12
CA GLY A 95 3.53 23.62 4.15
C GLY A 95 3.78 22.21 3.60
N THR A 96 4.39 21.35 4.42
CA THR A 96 4.58 19.93 4.12
C THR A 96 4.14 19.07 5.30
N CYS A 97 3.46 17.95 5.01
CA CYS A 97 3.06 16.99 6.02
C CYS A 97 3.30 15.55 5.58
N LEU A 98 3.60 14.69 6.54
CA LEU A 98 3.74 13.25 6.35
C LEU A 98 2.71 12.52 7.21
N THR A 99 1.99 11.58 6.62
CA THR A 99 1.18 10.59 7.31
C THR A 99 1.90 9.24 7.22
N PRO A 100 2.69 8.87 8.24
CA PRO A 100 3.46 7.64 8.22
C PRO A 100 2.57 6.43 8.48
N SER A 101 2.95 5.27 7.95
CA SER A 101 2.38 3.98 8.33
C SER A 101 3.21 3.31 9.41
N ASN A 102 2.60 2.44 10.20
CA ASN A 102 3.19 1.92 11.43
C ASN A 102 4.44 1.03 11.23
N ILE A 103 5.26 0.99 12.29
CA ILE A 103 6.56 0.34 12.47
C ILE A 103 6.46 -0.84 13.47
N LYS A 104 5.38 -0.96 14.25
CA LYS A 104 5.23 -1.99 15.30
C LYS A 104 4.63 -3.29 14.76
N ILE A 105 5.30 -4.41 15.04
CA ILE A 105 4.91 -5.77 14.60
C ILE A 105 3.50 -6.15 15.08
N SER A 106 3.12 -5.79 16.31
CA SER A 106 1.80 -6.15 16.89
C SER A 106 0.64 -5.56 16.11
N GLU A 107 0.78 -4.31 15.67
CA GLU A 107 -0.21 -3.60 14.88
C GLU A 107 -0.17 -4.06 13.42
N MET A 108 1.01 -4.31 12.83
CA MET A 108 1.08 -4.94 11.50
C MET A 108 0.36 -6.29 11.48
N ALA A 109 0.57 -7.12 12.52
CA ALA A 109 -0.11 -8.41 12.65
C ALA A 109 -1.64 -8.25 12.79
N GLN A 110 -2.10 -7.20 13.48
CA GLN A 110 -3.51 -6.87 13.55
C GLN A 110 -4.06 -6.42 12.19
N LEU A 111 -3.33 -5.61 11.41
CA LEU A 111 -3.73 -5.21 10.06
C LEU A 111 -3.93 -6.40 9.13
N LEU A 112 -2.98 -7.32 9.18
CA LEU A 112 -3.03 -8.54 8.37
C LEU A 112 -4.17 -9.46 8.80
N ARG A 113 -4.58 -9.41 10.07
CA ARG A 113 -5.65 -10.25 10.62
C ARG A 113 -7.04 -9.69 10.36
N GLU A 114 -7.22 -8.41 10.65
CA GLU A 114 -8.55 -7.78 10.73
C GLU A 114 -8.89 -6.97 9.47
N GLY A 115 -7.91 -6.72 8.61
CA GLY A 115 -8.06 -5.84 7.45
C GLY A 115 -8.50 -4.43 7.87
N TYR A 116 -8.94 -3.65 6.89
CA TYR A 116 -9.65 -2.40 7.09
C TYR A 116 -10.53 -2.14 5.87
N ASP A 117 -11.57 -1.31 6.02
CA ASP A 117 -12.38 -0.89 4.88
C ASP A 117 -11.59 0.14 4.06
N THR A 118 -11.37 -0.15 2.78
CA THR A 118 -10.65 0.77 1.88
C THR A 118 -11.40 2.11 1.73
N SER A 119 -12.71 2.13 2.00
CA SER A 119 -13.51 3.36 2.08
C SER A 119 -13.01 4.29 3.17
N THR A 120 -12.59 3.77 4.34
CA THR A 120 -11.99 4.54 5.43
C THR A 120 -10.71 5.22 4.99
N LEU A 121 -9.79 4.49 4.34
CA LEU A 121 -8.56 5.08 3.82
C LEU A 121 -8.88 6.23 2.86
N SER A 122 -9.78 5.99 1.91
CA SER A 122 -10.16 7.00 0.93
C SER A 122 -10.76 8.25 1.60
N GLN A 123 -11.71 8.10 2.53
CA GLN A 123 -12.31 9.20 3.29
C GLN A 123 -11.26 10.01 4.04
N GLY A 124 -10.33 9.31 4.69
CA GLY A 124 -9.20 9.90 5.39
C GLY A 124 -8.33 10.76 4.47
N LEU A 125 -7.94 10.23 3.30
CA LEU A 125 -7.15 10.97 2.31
C LEU A 125 -7.82 12.30 1.96
N PHE A 126 -9.14 12.31 1.71
CA PHE A 126 -9.87 13.52 1.37
C PHE A 126 -10.05 14.48 2.54
N GLU A 127 -10.34 13.94 3.71
CA GLU A 127 -10.50 14.73 4.93
C GLU A 127 -9.21 15.47 5.28
N LEU A 128 -8.08 14.75 5.26
CA LEU A 128 -6.75 15.30 5.50
C LEU A 128 -6.39 16.35 4.45
N SER A 129 -6.62 16.04 3.18
CA SER A 129 -6.41 16.95 2.06
C SER A 129 -7.16 18.26 2.19
N ARG A 130 -8.43 18.20 2.59
CA ARG A 130 -9.28 19.38 2.76
C ARG A 130 -8.85 20.19 3.98
N ARG A 131 -8.61 19.54 5.12
CA ARG A 131 -8.28 20.18 6.40
C ARG A 131 -6.90 20.85 6.39
N LEU A 132 -5.93 20.25 5.70
CA LEU A 132 -4.59 20.83 5.53
C LEU A 132 -4.47 21.70 4.28
N GLU A 133 -5.57 21.88 3.55
CA GLU A 133 -5.65 22.63 2.30
C GLU A 133 -4.54 22.24 1.31
N LEU A 134 -4.28 20.95 1.15
CA LEU A 134 -3.20 20.49 0.29
C LEU A 134 -3.43 20.88 -1.17
N ASP A 135 -2.36 21.28 -1.85
CA ASP A 135 -2.34 21.47 -3.30
C ASP A 135 -1.98 20.14 -4.00
N TYR A 136 -1.14 19.31 -3.36
CA TYR A 136 -0.74 17.98 -3.82
C TYR A 136 -0.78 16.96 -2.68
N LEU A 137 -1.22 15.74 -2.98
CA LEU A 137 -1.12 14.58 -2.08
C LEU A 137 -0.37 13.46 -2.80
N LEU A 138 0.81 13.11 -2.31
CA LEU A 138 1.58 11.99 -2.80
C LEU A 138 1.23 10.73 -2.02
N ILE A 139 0.98 9.63 -2.74
CA ILE A 139 0.72 8.32 -2.13
C ILE A 139 1.90 7.41 -2.47
N ASP A 140 2.67 7.03 -1.46
CA ASP A 140 3.67 5.97 -1.59
C ASP A 140 2.97 4.61 -1.40
N THR A 141 2.88 3.80 -2.46
CA THR A 141 2.06 2.59 -2.45
C THR A 141 2.82 1.37 -1.94
N ASN A 142 2.13 0.32 -1.52
CA ASN A 142 2.73 -1.04 -1.51
C ASN A 142 3.10 -1.44 -2.96
N PRO A 143 4.16 -2.23 -3.20
CA PRO A 143 4.37 -2.88 -4.49
C PRO A 143 3.29 -3.91 -4.88
N GLY A 144 3.29 -4.27 -6.15
CA GLY A 144 2.35 -5.26 -6.71
C GLY A 144 0.98 -4.66 -7.01
N LEU A 145 -0.09 -5.45 -6.88
CA LEU A 145 -1.46 -5.02 -7.17
C LEU A 145 -2.41 -5.48 -6.07
N SER A 146 -2.10 -5.11 -4.82
CA SER A 146 -3.00 -5.27 -3.68
C SER A 146 -4.18 -4.30 -3.76
N GLU A 147 -5.20 -4.51 -2.93
CA GLU A 147 -6.39 -3.69 -2.90
C GLU A 147 -6.08 -2.21 -2.64
N ASP A 148 -5.25 -1.92 -1.64
CA ASP A 148 -4.81 -0.57 -1.31
C ASP A 148 -4.09 0.10 -2.49
N THR A 149 -3.35 -0.71 -3.27
CA THR A 149 -2.65 -0.25 -4.46
C THR A 149 -3.63 0.06 -5.59
N LEU A 150 -4.63 -0.80 -5.80
CA LEU A 150 -5.70 -0.56 -6.78
C LEU A 150 -6.49 0.70 -6.43
N LEU A 151 -6.79 0.92 -5.15
CA LEU A 151 -7.40 2.16 -4.66
C LEU A 151 -6.49 3.37 -4.95
N ALA A 152 -5.20 3.30 -4.60
CA ALA A 152 -4.26 4.41 -4.86
C ALA A 152 -4.15 4.74 -6.36
N ILE A 153 -4.00 3.72 -7.22
CA ILE A 153 -4.00 3.88 -8.68
C ILE A 153 -5.30 4.53 -9.13
N ALA A 154 -6.43 4.03 -8.65
CA ALA A 154 -7.73 4.54 -9.01
C ALA A 154 -7.95 6.00 -8.61
N LEU A 155 -7.46 6.44 -7.45
CA LEU A 155 -7.61 7.82 -6.98
C LEU A 155 -6.64 8.79 -7.68
N SER A 156 -5.62 8.30 -8.37
CA SER A 156 -4.55 9.11 -8.95
C SER A 156 -5.03 10.01 -10.09
N ASP A 157 -4.66 11.30 -10.00
CA ASP A 157 -4.63 12.18 -11.17
C ASP A 157 -3.38 11.91 -12.02
N VAL A 158 -2.26 11.62 -11.35
CA VAL A 158 -0.98 11.27 -11.96
C VAL A 158 -0.45 10.00 -11.31
N LEU A 159 -0.20 8.97 -12.10
CA LEU A 159 0.46 7.74 -11.64
C LEU A 159 1.92 7.73 -12.12
N VAL A 160 2.85 7.78 -11.18
CA VAL A 160 4.29 7.66 -11.44
C VAL A 160 4.69 6.20 -11.24
N LEU A 161 5.01 5.51 -12.34
CA LEU A 161 5.44 4.11 -12.34
C LEU A 161 6.97 4.02 -12.34
N VAL A 162 7.52 3.49 -11.26
CA VAL A 162 8.97 3.30 -11.05
C VAL A 162 9.37 1.89 -11.45
N LEU A 163 10.40 1.76 -12.28
CA LEU A 163 10.92 0.49 -12.75
C LEU A 163 12.45 0.44 -12.76
N CYS A 164 13.02 -0.74 -12.55
CA CYS A 164 14.41 -1.06 -12.88
C CYS A 164 14.50 -1.77 -14.23
N LEU A 165 15.66 -1.76 -14.88
CA LEU A 165 15.88 -2.38 -16.19
C LEU A 165 16.10 -3.90 -16.09
N ASP A 166 15.03 -4.63 -15.76
CA ASP A 166 15.01 -6.10 -15.74
C ASP A 166 13.68 -6.68 -16.23
N GLN A 167 13.69 -7.97 -16.61
CA GLN A 167 12.54 -8.63 -17.23
C GLN A 167 11.29 -8.68 -16.32
N GLN A 168 11.47 -8.86 -15.00
CA GLN A 168 10.33 -8.93 -14.08
C GLN A 168 9.69 -7.55 -13.91
N ASN A 169 10.50 -6.49 -13.85
CA ASN A 169 10.00 -5.11 -13.86
C ASN A 169 9.24 -4.79 -15.15
N PHE A 170 9.73 -5.23 -16.32
CA PHE A 170 9.03 -5.01 -17.59
C PHE A 170 7.66 -5.69 -17.64
N GLN A 171 7.56 -6.94 -17.21
CA GLN A 171 6.28 -7.67 -17.12
C GLN A 171 5.32 -7.00 -16.12
N GLY A 172 5.84 -6.61 -14.96
CA GLY A 172 5.05 -5.93 -13.92
C GLY A 172 4.47 -4.60 -14.40
N ILE A 173 5.28 -3.78 -15.08
CA ILE A 173 4.82 -2.50 -15.64
C ILE A 173 3.74 -2.70 -16.70
N ALA A 174 3.88 -3.69 -17.59
CA ALA A 174 2.85 -3.98 -18.58
C ALA A 174 1.49 -4.30 -17.93
N LEU A 175 1.50 -5.09 -16.86
CA LEU A 175 0.30 -5.43 -16.10
C LEU A 175 -0.29 -4.21 -15.38
N THR A 176 0.54 -3.43 -14.67
CA THR A 176 0.09 -2.21 -13.99
C THR A 176 -0.47 -1.18 -14.97
N LEU A 177 0.10 -1.07 -16.18
CA LEU A 177 -0.42 -0.19 -17.24
C LEU A 177 -1.79 -0.61 -17.76
N ASP A 178 -2.07 -1.92 -17.84
CA ASP A 178 -3.41 -2.41 -18.20
C ASP A 178 -4.44 -2.03 -17.13
N VAL A 179 -4.10 -2.27 -15.86
CA VAL A 179 -4.92 -1.88 -14.70
C VAL A 179 -5.16 -0.36 -14.68
N ALA A 180 -4.11 0.46 -14.82
CA ALA A 180 -4.24 1.92 -14.79
C ALA A 180 -5.12 2.44 -15.94
N ARG A 181 -5.05 1.81 -17.12
CA ARG A 181 -5.93 2.13 -18.25
C ARG A 181 -7.39 1.78 -17.95
N LYS A 182 -7.65 0.56 -17.45
CA LYS A 182 -9.00 0.11 -17.04
C LYS A 182 -9.61 1.01 -15.95
N LEU A 183 -8.79 1.49 -15.02
CA LEU A 183 -9.19 2.42 -13.95
C LEU A 183 -9.23 3.90 -14.37
N GLY A 184 -8.97 4.19 -15.66
CA GLY A 184 -9.11 5.53 -16.22
C GLY A 184 -8.15 6.56 -15.60
N VAL A 185 -6.91 6.16 -15.28
CA VAL A 185 -5.91 7.09 -14.75
C VAL A 185 -5.60 8.18 -15.78
N PRO A 186 -5.75 9.48 -15.44
CA PRO A 186 -5.65 10.55 -16.45
C PRO A 186 -4.25 10.73 -17.04
N GLN A 187 -3.21 10.57 -16.21
CA GLN A 187 -1.82 10.75 -16.60
C GLN A 187 -0.94 9.67 -15.99
N ILE A 188 -0.12 9.03 -16.81
CA ILE A 188 0.82 8.01 -16.39
C ILE A 188 2.22 8.45 -16.84
N LEU A 189 3.17 8.45 -15.90
CA LEU A 189 4.57 8.81 -16.12
C LEU A 189 5.45 7.63 -15.74
N LEU A 190 6.37 7.23 -16.62
CA LEU A 190 7.37 6.21 -16.32
C LEU A 190 8.64 6.85 -15.73
N VAL A 191 9.25 6.20 -14.75
CA VAL A 191 10.53 6.61 -14.17
C VAL A 191 11.45 5.40 -14.07
N ALA A 192 12.45 5.32 -14.95
CA ALA A 192 13.48 4.30 -14.87
C ALA A 192 14.46 4.68 -13.76
N ASN A 193 14.68 3.79 -12.80
CA ASN A 193 15.55 4.03 -11.66
C ASN A 193 16.71 3.02 -11.61
N GLN A 194 17.78 3.40 -10.89
CA GLN A 194 18.99 2.59 -10.73
C GLN A 194 19.61 2.19 -12.08
N VAL A 195 19.47 3.05 -13.10
CA VAL A 195 20.00 2.78 -14.43
C VAL A 195 21.51 2.83 -14.38
N LEU A 196 22.19 1.78 -14.85
CA LEU A 196 23.65 1.76 -14.80
C LEU A 196 24.23 2.89 -15.66
N PRO A 197 25.34 3.53 -15.23
CA PRO A 197 25.90 4.68 -15.93
C PRO A 197 26.31 4.42 -17.39
N GLU A 198 26.51 3.15 -17.78
CA GLU A 198 26.83 2.76 -19.14
C GLU A 198 25.66 2.91 -20.11
N TYR A 199 24.42 2.95 -19.60
CA TYR A 199 23.24 3.20 -20.44
C TYR A 199 23.04 4.70 -20.66
N LEU A 200 22.89 5.07 -21.94
CA LEU A 200 22.54 6.44 -22.30
C LEU A 200 21.09 6.73 -21.92
N GLN A 201 20.87 7.79 -21.13
CA GLN A 201 19.54 8.13 -20.61
C GLN A 201 18.52 8.35 -21.73
N ASP A 202 18.91 9.02 -22.82
CA ASP A 202 18.03 9.28 -23.96
C ASP A 202 17.63 7.99 -24.70
N GLU A 203 18.54 7.02 -24.80
CA GLU A 203 18.25 5.73 -25.45
C GLU A 203 17.28 4.91 -24.59
N VAL A 204 17.54 4.82 -23.28
CA VAL A 204 16.62 4.14 -22.33
C VAL A 204 15.24 4.79 -22.38
N LYS A 205 15.20 6.13 -22.39
CA LYS A 205 13.97 6.90 -22.51
C LYS A 205 13.18 6.50 -23.76
N GLN A 206 13.81 6.58 -24.94
CA GLN A 206 13.18 6.26 -26.21
C GLN A 206 12.69 4.82 -26.28
N GLN A 207 13.47 3.86 -25.78
CA GLN A 207 13.09 2.45 -25.77
C GLN A 207 11.86 2.20 -24.90
N LEU A 208 11.80 2.79 -23.70
CA LEU A 208 10.66 2.64 -22.79
C LEU A 208 9.40 3.33 -23.35
N GLU A 209 9.53 4.53 -23.91
CA GLU A 209 8.42 5.24 -24.56
C GLU A 209 7.87 4.43 -25.75
N ALA A 210 8.75 3.85 -26.58
CA ALA A 210 8.36 3.00 -27.70
C ALA A 210 7.70 1.68 -27.25
N ALA A 211 8.17 1.08 -26.16
CA ALA A 211 7.66 -0.20 -25.66
C ALA A 211 6.28 -0.07 -25.00
N TYR A 212 6.05 1.01 -24.25
CA TYR A 212 4.87 1.16 -23.41
C TYR A 212 3.87 2.22 -23.89
N GLY A 213 4.27 3.10 -24.81
CA GLY A 213 3.40 4.17 -25.31
C GLY A 213 3.07 5.26 -24.28
N HIS A 214 3.86 5.36 -23.21
CA HIS A 214 3.70 6.34 -22.14
C HIS A 214 4.98 7.16 -21.95
N PRO A 215 4.86 8.46 -21.60
CA PRO A 215 6.00 9.34 -21.45
C PRO A 215 6.90 8.89 -20.30
N VAL A 216 8.22 8.97 -20.52
CA VAL A 216 9.22 8.74 -19.47
C VAL A 216 9.62 10.09 -18.88
N ALA A 217 9.21 10.33 -17.63
CA ALA A 217 9.45 11.59 -16.94
C ALA A 217 10.91 11.75 -16.52
N GLY A 218 11.63 10.65 -16.28
CA GLY A 218 13.06 10.68 -15.98
C GLY A 218 13.71 9.31 -15.98
N VAL A 219 15.02 9.32 -16.21
CA VAL A 219 15.91 8.15 -16.14
C VAL A 219 16.96 8.46 -15.08
N LEU A 220 16.80 7.89 -13.90
CA LEU A 220 17.67 8.13 -12.76
C LEU A 220 18.85 7.13 -12.82
N PRO A 221 20.09 7.63 -12.95
CA PRO A 221 21.26 6.77 -12.91
C PRO A 221 21.46 6.20 -11.49
N PHE A 222 22.15 5.07 -11.41
CA PHE A 222 22.67 4.56 -10.16
C PHE A 222 23.57 5.61 -9.49
N SER A 223 23.31 5.90 -8.21
CA SER A 223 24.08 6.87 -7.41
C SER A 223 24.64 6.18 -6.16
N GLN A 224 25.97 6.24 -6.03
CA GLN A 224 26.66 5.75 -4.83
C GLN A 224 26.34 6.63 -3.63
N GLU A 225 26.20 7.93 -3.83
CA GLU A 225 25.85 8.92 -2.81
C GLU A 225 24.47 8.64 -2.22
N LEU A 226 23.48 8.28 -3.05
CA LEU A 226 22.15 7.89 -2.56
C LEU A 226 22.24 6.62 -1.72
N LEU A 227 23.04 5.64 -2.14
CA LEU A 227 23.26 4.41 -1.38
C LEU A 227 23.99 4.69 -0.04
N THR A 228 25.00 5.55 -0.05
CA THR A 228 25.73 5.98 1.15
C THR A 228 24.85 6.78 2.09
N LEU A 229 23.92 7.58 1.57
CA LEU A 229 22.96 8.32 2.40
C LEU A 229 22.09 7.37 3.23
N ALA A 230 21.84 6.14 2.73
CA ALA A 230 21.23 5.03 3.48
C ALA A 230 19.91 5.42 4.18
N SER A 231 19.05 6.18 3.49
CA SER A 231 17.78 6.68 3.99
C SER A 231 17.85 7.58 5.23
N ASN A 232 19.03 8.09 5.60
CA ASN A 232 19.19 8.99 6.76
C ASN A 232 18.68 10.42 6.51
N ASP A 233 18.39 10.78 5.26
CA ASP A 233 17.92 12.11 4.88
C ASP A 233 17.25 12.06 3.49
N VAL A 234 16.55 13.12 3.11
CA VAL A 234 16.02 13.29 1.76
C VAL A 234 17.13 13.76 0.82
N PHE A 235 17.43 12.97 -0.21
CA PHE A 235 18.57 13.19 -1.11
C PHE A 235 18.62 14.58 -1.75
N CYS A 236 17.49 15.10 -2.24
CA CYS A 236 17.39 16.42 -2.88
C CYS A 236 17.60 17.57 -1.90
N LEU A 237 17.40 17.33 -0.59
CA LEU A 237 17.74 18.29 0.45
C LEU A 237 19.22 18.24 0.82
N ARG A 238 19.78 17.03 0.88
CA ARG A 238 21.19 16.79 1.23
C ARG A 238 22.16 17.17 0.12
N TYR A 239 21.81 16.91 -1.14
CA TYR A 239 22.64 17.10 -2.31
C TYR A 239 21.90 17.91 -3.39
N PRO A 240 21.57 19.19 -3.15
CA PRO A 240 20.69 19.97 -4.02
C PRO A 240 21.23 20.13 -5.45
N ASP A 241 22.56 20.23 -5.61
CA ASP A 241 23.21 20.47 -6.91
C ASP A 241 23.54 19.18 -7.67
N HIS A 242 23.35 18.02 -7.06
CA HIS A 242 23.62 16.72 -7.68
C HIS A 242 22.73 16.48 -8.92
N SER A 243 23.27 15.81 -9.94
CA SER A 243 22.57 15.53 -11.20
C SER A 243 21.24 14.77 -10.98
N LEU A 244 21.22 13.79 -10.08
CA LEU A 244 20.00 13.08 -9.67
C LEU A 244 18.95 14.05 -9.10
N SER A 245 19.34 15.00 -8.25
CA SER A 245 18.43 16.01 -7.69
C SER A 245 17.89 16.96 -8.77
N GLN A 246 18.65 17.23 -9.82
CA GLN A 246 18.18 17.99 -10.98
C GLN A 246 17.12 17.20 -11.78
N ILE A 247 17.34 15.90 -11.99
CA ILE A 247 16.37 15.02 -12.66
C ILE A 247 15.08 14.94 -11.86
N VAL A 248 15.15 14.73 -10.54
CA VAL A 248 13.94 14.68 -9.70
C VAL A 248 13.19 16.02 -9.69
N ARG A 249 13.89 17.16 -9.65
CA ARG A 249 13.27 18.48 -9.81
C ARG A 249 12.59 18.64 -11.17
N ALA A 250 13.17 18.10 -12.24
CA ALA A 250 12.55 18.10 -13.56
C ALA A 250 11.28 17.22 -13.62
N ILE A 251 11.27 16.06 -12.96
CA ILE A 251 10.08 15.22 -12.81
C ILE A 251 9.00 15.97 -12.02
N ALA A 252 9.35 16.58 -10.88
CA ALA A 252 8.44 17.37 -10.08
C ALA A 252 7.81 18.52 -10.88
N LYS A 253 8.59 19.22 -11.72
CA LYS A 253 8.09 20.28 -12.61
C LYS A 253 7.14 19.74 -13.68
N GLN A 254 7.39 18.55 -14.23
CA GLN A 254 6.45 17.91 -15.16
C GLN A 254 5.11 17.62 -14.47
N ILE A 255 5.14 17.08 -13.25
CA ILE A 255 3.93 16.78 -12.46
C ILE A 255 3.13 18.06 -12.17
N THR A 256 3.79 19.15 -11.80
CA THR A 256 3.11 20.41 -11.48
C THR A 256 2.52 21.11 -12.72
N ASN A 257 3.12 20.90 -13.90
CA ASN A 257 2.63 21.43 -15.17
C ASN A 257 1.42 20.68 -15.76
N ILE A 258 1.08 19.50 -15.24
CA ILE A 258 -0.12 18.76 -15.70
C ILE A 258 -1.38 19.56 -15.30
N GLY A 259 -2.12 20.07 -16.28
CA GLY A 259 -3.33 20.86 -16.05
C GLY A 259 -4.61 20.05 -15.78
N VAL A 260 -4.55 18.72 -15.82
CA VAL A 260 -5.70 17.84 -15.63
C VAL A 260 -5.81 17.48 -14.15
N THR A 261 -6.97 17.76 -13.57
CA THR A 261 -7.42 17.21 -12.28
C THR A 261 -8.76 16.55 -12.54
N ARG A 262 -9.01 15.36 -11.99
CA ARG A 262 -10.35 14.77 -11.98
C ARG A 262 -11.30 15.78 -11.33
N ARG A 263 -12.49 15.99 -11.92
CA ARG A 263 -13.54 16.80 -11.28
C ARG A 263 -13.88 16.14 -9.95
N ALA A 264 -13.82 16.90 -8.86
CA ALA A 264 -14.10 16.44 -7.51
C ALA A 264 -15.40 15.62 -7.42
N ASP A 265 -16.41 15.99 -8.21
CA ASP A 265 -17.72 15.33 -8.27
C ASP A 265 -17.66 13.87 -8.78
N ALA A 266 -16.80 13.59 -9.76
CA ALA A 266 -16.62 12.24 -10.30
C ALA A 266 -15.92 11.31 -9.29
N MET A 267 -14.97 11.87 -8.53
CA MET A 267 -14.27 11.17 -7.45
C MET A 267 -15.20 10.94 -6.25
N GLN A 268 -16.05 11.91 -5.91
CA GLN A 268 -16.99 11.80 -4.79
C GLN A 268 -18.05 10.72 -5.06
N ALA A 269 -18.60 10.67 -6.29
CA ALA A 269 -19.49 9.59 -6.72
C ALA A 269 -18.81 8.21 -6.66
N TRP A 270 -17.52 8.16 -7.00
CA TRP A 270 -16.65 6.99 -6.88
C TRP A 270 -16.55 6.48 -5.42
N LEU A 271 -16.36 7.39 -4.46
CA LEU A 271 -16.15 7.06 -3.05
C LEU A 271 -17.43 6.70 -2.29
N THR A 272 -18.57 7.18 -2.78
CA THR A 272 -19.89 6.87 -2.22
C THR A 272 -20.53 5.62 -2.84
N ALA A 273 -19.86 4.98 -3.79
CA ALA A 273 -20.34 3.74 -4.40
C ALA A 273 -20.42 2.64 -3.33
N PRO A 274 -21.47 1.82 -3.34
CA PRO A 274 -21.60 0.73 -2.37
C PRO A 274 -20.40 -0.22 -2.52
N THR A 275 -19.81 -0.56 -1.39
CA THR A 275 -18.89 -1.67 -1.26
C THR A 275 -19.74 -2.88 -0.91
N SER A 276 -19.84 -3.87 -1.79
CA SER A 276 -20.54 -5.10 -1.42
C SER A 276 -19.74 -5.80 -0.32
N ALA A 277 -20.28 -5.81 0.90
CA ALA A 277 -19.71 -6.60 1.96
C ALA A 277 -19.88 -8.08 1.55
N HIS A 278 -18.79 -8.72 1.12
CA HIS A 278 -18.73 -10.17 1.25
C HIS A 278 -18.89 -10.45 2.74
N THR A 279 -20.06 -10.96 3.12
CA THR A 279 -20.43 -11.21 4.51
C THR A 279 -19.35 -12.09 5.13
N SER A 280 -18.57 -11.53 6.04
CA SER A 280 -17.59 -12.28 6.79
C SER A 280 -18.34 -13.26 7.68
N GLU A 281 -18.41 -14.53 7.31
CA GLU A 281 -18.83 -15.57 8.25
C GLU A 281 -17.72 -15.72 9.29
N PRO A 282 -18.05 -15.85 10.60
CA PRO A 282 -17.05 -16.01 11.65
C PRO A 282 -16.20 -17.26 11.41
N GLY A 283 -14.87 -17.17 11.46
CA GLY A 283 -13.99 -18.32 11.29
C GLY A 283 -12.53 -18.11 11.74
N ILE A 284 -11.74 -19.18 11.69
CA ILE A 284 -10.34 -19.28 12.13
C ILE A 284 -9.39 -18.48 11.23
N SER A 285 -8.50 -17.65 11.81
CA SER A 285 -7.28 -17.18 11.13
C SER A 285 -6.07 -18.10 11.41
N MET A 286 -5.09 -18.13 10.50
CA MET A 286 -3.86 -18.93 10.69
C MET A 286 -3.11 -18.60 12.00
N PHE A 287 -3.31 -17.39 12.54
CA PHE A 287 -2.71 -16.95 13.80
C PHE A 287 -3.46 -17.42 15.04
N ASP A 288 -4.78 -17.59 14.97
CA ASP A 288 -5.58 -18.13 16.10
C ASP A 288 -5.18 -19.58 16.38
N LEU A 289 -4.83 -20.33 15.33
CA LEU A 289 -4.26 -21.68 15.45
C LEU A 289 -2.97 -21.69 16.29
N LEU A 290 -2.15 -20.65 16.22
CA LEU A 290 -0.88 -20.59 16.97
C LEU A 290 -1.09 -20.38 18.47
N LEU A 291 -2.21 -19.75 18.84
CA LEU A 291 -2.58 -19.43 20.23
C LEU A 291 -3.40 -20.54 20.90
N LEU A 292 -3.90 -21.51 20.13
CA LEU A 292 -4.55 -22.69 20.68
C LEU A 292 -3.54 -23.55 21.47
N PRO A 293 -3.95 -24.17 22.59
CA PRO A 293 -3.12 -25.14 23.27
C PRO A 293 -2.80 -26.34 22.36
N ASP A 294 -1.71 -27.05 22.67
CA ASP A 294 -1.05 -27.96 21.72
C ASP A 294 -1.97 -29.02 21.11
N ILE A 295 -2.87 -29.59 21.91
CA ILE A 295 -3.78 -30.64 21.45
C ILE A 295 -4.87 -30.06 20.55
N GLU A 296 -5.47 -28.92 20.90
CA GLU A 296 -6.45 -28.24 20.05
C GLU A 296 -5.82 -27.80 18.73
N ARG A 297 -4.61 -27.21 18.78
CA ARG A 297 -3.88 -26.78 17.59
C ARG A 297 -3.55 -27.93 16.65
N GLN A 298 -3.04 -29.04 17.18
CA GLN A 298 -2.72 -30.23 16.38
C GLN A 298 -3.97 -30.79 15.72
N LEU A 299 -5.07 -30.89 16.48
CA LEU A 299 -6.34 -31.41 16.01
C LEU A 299 -6.93 -30.53 14.89
N VAL A 300 -6.97 -29.21 15.07
CA VAL A 300 -7.54 -28.30 14.07
C VAL A 300 -6.67 -28.26 12.81
N ASN A 301 -5.34 -28.20 12.93
CA ASN A 301 -4.43 -28.27 11.77
C ASN A 301 -4.62 -29.55 10.96
N TRP A 302 -4.89 -30.66 11.64
CA TRP A 302 -5.14 -31.93 10.99
C TRP A 302 -6.48 -31.96 10.27
N ILE A 303 -7.55 -31.45 10.91
CA ILE A 303 -8.88 -31.32 10.29
C ILE A 303 -8.81 -30.41 9.06
N ILE A 304 -8.07 -29.30 9.13
CA ILE A 304 -7.85 -28.38 7.99
C ILE A 304 -7.24 -29.12 6.79
N ARG A 305 -6.21 -29.93 7.00
CA ARG A 305 -5.57 -30.71 5.93
C ARG A 305 -6.49 -31.76 5.30
N ARG A 306 -7.42 -32.30 6.10
CA ARG A 306 -8.35 -33.35 5.66
C ARG A 306 -9.66 -32.80 5.09
N GLY A 307 -9.96 -31.53 5.35
CA GLY A 307 -11.22 -30.85 5.00
C GLY A 307 -12.36 -31.14 5.97
N LYS A 308 -12.54 -32.39 6.42
CA LYS A 308 -13.53 -32.76 7.46
C LYS A 308 -13.12 -34.03 8.21
N ALA A 309 -13.62 -34.20 9.44
CA ALA A 309 -13.34 -35.37 10.29
C ALA A 309 -14.52 -35.71 11.21
N THR A 310 -14.65 -36.99 11.56
CA THR A 310 -15.57 -37.47 12.60
C THR A 310 -14.93 -37.47 13.99
N VAL A 311 -15.71 -37.64 15.06
CA VAL A 311 -15.16 -37.87 16.41
C VAL A 311 -14.22 -39.09 16.43
N ILE A 312 -14.55 -40.14 15.70
CA ILE A 312 -13.75 -41.38 15.62
C ILE A 312 -12.39 -41.08 14.95
N ASP A 313 -12.42 -40.35 13.83
CA ASP A 313 -11.20 -39.89 13.13
C ASP A 313 -10.27 -39.10 14.07
N CYS A 314 -10.84 -38.17 14.84
CA CYS A 314 -10.12 -37.33 15.79
C CYS A 314 -9.52 -38.12 16.96
N VAL A 315 -10.24 -39.13 17.49
CA VAL A 315 -9.75 -40.06 18.50
C VAL A 315 -8.58 -40.89 17.98
N SER A 316 -8.70 -41.44 16.76
CA SER A 316 -7.62 -42.20 16.12
C SER A 316 -6.37 -41.37 15.87
N HIS A 317 -6.52 -40.08 15.57
CA HIS A 317 -5.39 -39.19 15.29
C HIS A 317 -4.66 -38.74 16.56
N THR A 318 -5.40 -38.40 17.61
CA THR A 318 -4.84 -37.78 18.84
C THR A 318 -4.47 -38.80 19.93
N GLY A 319 -5.02 -40.02 19.86
CA GLY A 319 -4.90 -41.03 20.91
C GLY A 319 -5.62 -40.66 22.21
N GLN A 320 -6.43 -39.60 22.22
CA GLN A 320 -7.21 -39.15 23.37
C GLN A 320 -8.53 -39.92 23.50
N SER A 321 -9.14 -39.91 24.69
CA SER A 321 -10.43 -40.56 24.90
C SER A 321 -11.54 -39.86 24.09
N LYS A 322 -12.58 -40.62 23.71
CA LYS A 322 -13.76 -40.09 22.99
C LYS A 322 -14.39 -38.90 23.72
N ALA A 323 -14.58 -39.00 25.03
CA ALA A 323 -15.15 -37.93 25.84
C ALA A 323 -14.27 -36.66 25.89
N THR A 324 -12.95 -36.81 25.84
CA THR A 324 -12.01 -35.69 25.77
C THR A 324 -12.14 -34.97 24.43
N ILE A 325 -12.17 -35.73 23.33
CA ILE A 325 -12.27 -35.19 21.98
C ILE A 325 -13.62 -34.51 21.76
N GLU A 326 -14.71 -35.09 22.25
CA GLU A 326 -16.04 -34.46 22.17
C GLU A 326 -16.05 -33.10 22.85
N LYS A 327 -15.50 -32.97 24.07
CA LYS A 327 -15.38 -31.68 24.76
C LYS A 327 -14.52 -30.67 24.01
N ILE A 328 -13.40 -31.10 23.43
CA ILE A 328 -12.52 -30.23 22.65
C ILE A 328 -13.26 -29.75 21.41
N LEU A 329 -13.93 -30.65 20.67
CA LEU A 329 -14.67 -30.30 19.46
C LEU A 329 -15.86 -29.37 19.77
N GLU A 330 -16.59 -29.61 20.86
CA GLU A 330 -17.67 -28.72 21.32
C GLU A 330 -17.14 -27.33 21.64
N LYS A 331 -16.05 -27.23 22.41
CA LYS A 331 -15.38 -25.95 22.72
C LYS A 331 -14.93 -25.24 21.44
N LEU A 332 -14.34 -25.96 20.48
CA LEU A 332 -13.91 -25.38 19.20
C LEU A 332 -15.09 -24.92 18.33
N VAL A 333 -16.24 -25.58 18.41
CA VAL A 333 -17.49 -25.14 17.76
C VAL A 333 -18.06 -23.90 18.45
N GLU A 334 -18.09 -23.88 19.79
CA GLU A 334 -18.52 -22.70 20.57
C GLU A 334 -17.64 -21.47 20.30
N GLN A 335 -16.35 -21.69 20.05
CA GLN A 335 -15.39 -20.65 19.67
C GLN A 335 -15.49 -20.24 18.19
N GLY A 336 -16.39 -20.83 17.40
CA GLY A 336 -16.56 -20.55 15.97
C GLY A 336 -15.39 -21.02 15.09
N LEU A 337 -14.55 -21.92 15.61
CA LEU A 337 -13.39 -22.43 14.88
C LEU A 337 -13.79 -23.61 13.98
N LEU A 338 -14.67 -24.47 14.47
CA LEU A 338 -15.23 -25.58 13.71
C LEU A 338 -16.74 -25.38 13.53
N GLN A 339 -17.25 -25.87 12.42
CA GLN A 339 -18.69 -26.12 12.25
C GLN A 339 -18.90 -27.62 12.07
N PHE A 340 -20.11 -28.10 12.36
CA PHE A 340 -20.45 -29.50 12.13
C PHE A 340 -21.65 -29.66 11.21
N SER A 341 -21.62 -30.74 10.44
CA SER A 341 -22.73 -31.22 9.64
C SER A 341 -23.09 -32.64 10.09
N GLN A 342 -24.36 -32.98 10.03
CA GLN A 342 -24.84 -34.32 10.35
C GLN A 342 -25.16 -35.04 9.04
N VAL A 343 -24.52 -36.18 8.80
CA VAL A 343 -24.80 -37.03 7.64
C VAL A 343 -25.10 -38.44 8.16
N ALA A 344 -26.35 -38.87 8.02
CA ALA A 344 -26.88 -40.06 8.69
C ALA A 344 -26.66 -39.99 10.22
N ASP A 345 -26.06 -41.01 10.82
CA ASP A 345 -25.79 -41.08 12.27
C ASP A 345 -24.45 -40.45 12.69
N ASP A 346 -23.64 -39.99 11.74
CA ASP A 346 -22.30 -39.45 12.00
C ASP A 346 -22.27 -37.91 11.97
N LYS A 347 -21.56 -37.34 12.95
CA LYS A 347 -21.22 -35.90 12.99
C LYS A 347 -19.86 -35.67 12.34
N TYR A 348 -19.84 -34.80 11.33
CA TYR A 348 -18.64 -34.35 10.64
C TYR A 348 -18.30 -32.93 11.02
N TYR A 349 -17.10 -32.74 11.56
CA TYR A 349 -16.54 -31.44 11.90
C TYR A 349 -15.65 -30.96 10.74
N GLN A 350 -15.82 -29.70 10.36
CA GLN A 350 -15.06 -29.06 9.28
C GLN A 350 -14.61 -27.68 9.74
N PRO A 351 -13.45 -27.18 9.27
CA PRO A 351 -12.95 -25.88 9.66
C PRO A 351 -13.89 -24.79 9.12
N GLN A 352 -14.19 -23.82 9.97
CA GLN A 352 -14.80 -22.58 9.53
C GLN A 352 -13.65 -21.59 9.39
N LEU A 353 -13.11 -21.42 8.18
CA LEU A 353 -12.06 -20.43 7.95
C LEU A 353 -12.70 -19.06 7.85
N ASN A 354 -12.11 -18.04 8.47
CA ASN A 354 -12.58 -16.68 8.30
C ASN A 354 -12.52 -16.38 6.79
N SER A 355 -13.66 -16.04 6.17
CA SER A 355 -13.57 -15.11 5.06
C SER A 355 -13.16 -13.80 5.73
N GLU A 356 -11.87 -13.48 5.61
CA GLU A 356 -11.26 -12.26 6.14
C GLU A 356 -12.22 -11.08 5.92
N LYS A 357 -12.20 -10.09 6.80
CA LYS A 357 -12.62 -8.73 6.39
C LYS A 357 -11.67 -8.36 5.24
N GLN A 358 -12.02 -8.79 4.04
CA GLN A 358 -11.27 -8.50 2.84
C GLN A 358 -11.19 -6.99 2.78
N ARG A 359 -10.08 -6.46 2.30
CA ARG A 359 -9.98 -5.05 1.96
C ARG A 359 -11.02 -4.80 0.89
N LEU A 360 -12.21 -4.39 1.30
CA LEU A 360 -13.36 -4.31 0.42
C LEU A 360 -13.10 -3.12 -0.50
N LEU A 361 -12.69 -3.39 -1.74
CA LEU A 361 -12.64 -2.37 -2.77
C LEU A 361 -14.05 -2.05 -3.23
N PRO A 362 -14.34 -0.78 -3.58
CA PRO A 362 -15.60 -0.43 -4.21
C PRO A 362 -15.88 -1.32 -5.45
N ASP A 363 -17.13 -1.76 -5.61
CA ASP A 363 -17.52 -2.77 -6.62
C ASP A 363 -17.13 -2.35 -8.04
N HIS A 364 -17.19 -1.06 -8.34
CA HIS A 364 -16.86 -0.51 -9.65
C HIS A 364 -15.37 -0.67 -10.01
N ILE A 365 -14.47 -0.78 -9.03
CA ILE A 365 -13.04 -1.11 -9.27
C ILE A 365 -12.97 -2.51 -9.85
N TRP A 366 -13.65 -3.47 -9.21
CA TRP A 366 -13.71 -4.84 -9.69
C TRP A 366 -14.44 -4.94 -11.03
N GLU A 367 -15.50 -4.19 -11.25
CA GLU A 367 -16.19 -4.11 -12.55
C GLU A 367 -15.27 -3.59 -13.66
N ALA A 368 -14.51 -2.53 -13.41
CA ALA A 368 -13.55 -2.00 -14.38
C ALA A 368 -12.44 -3.00 -14.72
N LEU A 369 -12.07 -3.88 -13.78
CA LEU A 369 -11.02 -4.88 -13.96
C LEU A 369 -11.50 -6.19 -14.59
N ARG A 370 -12.81 -6.47 -14.58
CA ARG A 370 -13.38 -7.63 -15.27
C ARG A 370 -13.09 -7.50 -16.77
N ASP A 371 -12.45 -8.51 -17.35
CA ASP A 371 -12.30 -8.57 -18.80
C ASP A 371 -13.69 -8.59 -19.44
N THR A 372 -14.04 -7.52 -20.16
CA THR A 372 -15.08 -7.64 -21.18
C THR A 372 -14.55 -8.61 -22.23
N PRO A 373 -15.22 -9.75 -22.48
CA PRO A 373 -14.84 -10.61 -23.59
C PRO A 373 -14.86 -9.77 -24.88
N PRO A 374 -13.90 -9.97 -25.81
CA PRO A 374 -13.92 -9.24 -27.07
C PRO A 374 -15.26 -9.49 -27.78
N GLU A 375 -15.94 -8.40 -28.16
CA GLU A 375 -17.15 -8.44 -29.01
C GLU A 375 -16.86 -9.01 -30.40
#